data_AF-A0A9D4UVL5-F1
#
_entry.id   AF-A0A9D4UVL5-F1
#
_cell.length_a   1.000
_cell.length_b   1.000
_cell.length_c   1.000
_cell.angle_alpha   90.00
_cell.angle_beta   90.00
_cell.angle_gamma   90.00
#
_symmetry.space_group_name_H-M   'P 1'
#
loop_
_entity.id
_entity.type
_entity.pdbx_description
1 polymer ?
#
loop_
_entity_poly.entity_id
_entity_poly.type
_entity_poly.pdbx_seq_one_letter_code
_entity_poly.pdbx_strand_id
1 'polypeptide(L)'
;MAENQPTAVTVEGIFEGYQGRRHGMLKALITELKKFFDLCDPAHVNLCLYSFPDGEWEVSKPADEIPSELPEPCLGINFSREGMSSKD
;
A
#
# COMPACT_ATOMS: atom_id res chain seq x y z
N MET A 1 13.88 4.26 16.43
CA MET A 1 14.64 3.04 16.78
C MET A 1 14.05 1.87 16.01
N ALA A 2 14.55 1.64 14.81
CA ALA A 2 14.55 0.35 14.10
C ALA A 2 15.57 0.45 12.96
N GLU A 3 16.82 0.71 13.31
CA GLU A 3 17.97 0.46 12.43
C GLU A 3 18.58 -0.88 12.87
N ASN A 4 18.33 -1.96 12.11
CA ASN A 4 19.14 -3.18 12.14
C ASN A 4 18.93 -4.05 10.89
N GLN A 5 19.75 -3.81 9.84
CA GLN A 5 20.52 -4.76 8.99
C GLN A 5 19.87 -6.05 8.40
N PRO A 6 20.59 -6.86 7.60
CA PRO A 6 20.86 -6.82 6.16
C PRO A 6 20.06 -7.90 5.37
N THR A 7 18.84 -8.25 5.80
CA THR A 7 18.06 -9.32 5.17
C THR A 7 17.50 -8.94 3.80
N ALA A 8 17.25 -7.65 3.56
CA ALA A 8 16.59 -7.15 2.34
C ALA A 8 17.39 -7.34 1.03
N VAL A 9 18.62 -7.85 1.08
CA VAL A 9 19.48 -8.08 -0.11
C VAL A 9 19.68 -9.55 -0.48
N THR A 10 19.19 -10.49 0.33
CA THR A 10 19.17 -11.92 -0.05
C THR A 10 17.87 -12.27 -0.76
N VAL A 11 17.87 -13.36 -1.53
CA VAL A 11 16.65 -13.84 -2.20
C VAL A 11 15.55 -14.13 -1.18
N GLU A 12 15.94 -14.74 -0.05
CA GLU A 12 15.04 -15.09 1.05
C GLU A 12 14.41 -13.84 1.67
N GLY A 13 15.22 -12.83 2.04
CA GLY A 13 14.67 -11.62 2.66
C GLY A 13 13.89 -10.74 1.68
N ILE A 14 14.24 -10.74 0.38
CA ILE A 14 13.40 -10.11 -0.66
C ILE A 14 12.04 -10.81 -0.73
N PHE A 15 12.03 -12.15 -0.72
CA PHE A 15 10.80 -12.93 -0.79
C PHE A 15 9.94 -12.78 0.47
N GLU A 16 10.53 -12.78 1.66
CA GLU A 16 9.85 -12.50 2.92
C GLU A 16 9.21 -11.10 2.90
N GLY A 17 9.96 -10.09 2.46
CA GLY A 17 9.44 -8.72 2.30
C GLY A 17 8.30 -8.64 1.29
N TYR A 18 8.37 -9.38 0.19
CA TYR A 18 7.27 -9.52 -0.77
C TYR A 18 6.03 -10.17 -0.13
N GLN A 19 6.22 -11.26 0.63
CA GLN A 19 5.12 -11.96 1.30
C GLN A 19 4.39 -11.06 2.31
N GLY A 20 5.14 -10.29 3.10
CA GLY A 20 4.59 -9.30 4.02
C GLY A 20 3.75 -8.25 3.30
N ARG A 21 4.31 -7.59 2.27
CA ARG A 21 3.57 -6.60 1.47
C ARG A 21 2.33 -7.18 0.82
N ARG A 22 2.43 -8.39 0.24
CA ARG A 22 1.28 -9.10 -0.31
C ARG A 22 0.23 -9.38 0.76
N HIS A 23 0.62 -9.76 1.97
CA HIS A 23 -0.29 -9.97 3.09
C HIS A 23 -1.04 -8.67 3.44
N GLY A 24 -0.33 -7.54 3.58
CA GLY A 24 -0.96 -6.24 3.86
C GLY A 24 -1.95 -5.81 2.79
N MET A 25 -1.61 -5.99 1.51
CA MET A 25 -2.52 -5.71 0.40
C MET A 25 -3.78 -6.59 0.43
N LEU A 26 -3.65 -7.89 0.70
CA LEU A 26 -4.80 -8.78 0.84
C LEU A 26 -5.64 -8.42 2.08
N LYS A 27 -5.00 -8.05 3.19
CA LYS A 27 -5.67 -7.56 4.39
C LYS A 27 -6.51 -6.32 4.06
N ALA A 28 -5.98 -5.35 3.33
CA ALA A 28 -6.71 -4.16 2.90
C ALA A 28 -7.92 -4.49 2.00
N LEU A 29 -7.72 -5.32 0.98
CA LEU A 29 -8.71 -5.57 -0.08
C LEU A 29 -9.74 -6.66 0.25
N ILE A 30 -9.51 -7.46 1.28
CA ILE A 30 -10.38 -8.59 1.64
C ILE A 30 -10.84 -8.46 3.09
N THR A 31 -9.91 -8.58 4.05
CA THR A 31 -10.24 -8.65 5.48
C THR A 31 -10.77 -7.31 6.01
N GLU A 32 -10.17 -6.20 5.59
CA GLU A 32 -10.46 -4.84 6.06
C GLU A 32 -11.04 -3.97 4.93
N LEU A 33 -11.71 -4.58 3.95
CA LEU A 33 -12.23 -3.91 2.76
C LEU A 33 -13.04 -2.65 3.08
N LYS A 34 -13.89 -2.70 4.12
CA LYS A 34 -14.69 -1.53 4.53
C LYS A 34 -13.81 -0.36 4.97
N LYS A 35 -12.79 -0.62 5.80
CA LYS A 35 -11.86 0.41 6.28
C LYS A 35 -11.07 1.01 5.11
N PHE A 36 -10.60 0.15 4.20
CA PHE A 36 -9.94 0.59 2.97
C PHE A 36 -10.84 1.50 2.12
N PHE A 37 -12.08 1.07 1.89
CA PHE A 37 -13.06 1.84 1.10
C PHE A 37 -13.40 3.19 1.74
N ASP A 38 -13.59 3.22 3.06
CA ASP A 38 -13.88 4.46 3.80
C ASP A 38 -12.70 5.45 3.73
N LEU A 39 -11.45 4.96 3.76
CA LEU A 39 -10.24 5.79 3.65
C LEU A 39 -9.99 6.32 2.23
N CYS A 40 -10.53 5.68 1.19
CA CYS A 40 -10.39 6.11 -0.20
C CYS A 40 -11.34 7.27 -0.55
N ASP A 41 -11.31 8.35 0.22
CA ASP A 41 -12.20 9.51 0.04
C ASP A 41 -11.86 10.31 -1.24
N PRO A 42 -12.78 10.46 -2.22
CA PRO A 42 -12.60 11.25 -3.44
C PRO A 42 -12.35 12.74 -3.19
N ALA A 43 -12.68 13.26 -2.00
CA ALA A 43 -12.36 14.64 -1.65
C ALA A 43 -10.85 14.89 -1.47
N HIS A 44 -10.07 13.82 -1.25
CA HIS A 44 -8.62 13.88 -1.18
C HIS A 44 -8.00 13.72 -2.57
N VAL A 45 -6.87 14.40 -2.82
CA VAL A 45 -6.15 14.29 -4.10
C VAL A 45 -5.18 13.10 -4.08
N ASN A 46 -5.20 12.30 -5.14
CA ASN A 46 -4.20 11.28 -5.49
C ASN A 46 -3.81 10.35 -4.33
N LEU A 47 -4.77 9.59 -3.77
CA LEU A 47 -4.42 8.59 -2.76
C LEU A 47 -3.79 7.35 -3.40
N CYS A 48 -2.96 6.67 -2.61
CA CYS A 48 -2.28 5.43 -2.93
C CYS A 48 -2.56 4.38 -1.84
N LEU A 49 -2.47 3.10 -2.18
CA LEU A 49 -2.42 2.00 -1.22
C LEU A 49 -0.98 1.54 -1.03
N TYR A 50 -0.44 1.71 0.18
CA TYR A 50 0.86 1.20 0.60
C TYR A 50 0.68 -0.09 1.40
N SER A 51 1.61 -1.03 1.22
CA SER A 51 1.71 -2.24 2.03
C SER A 51 3.15 -2.46 2.46
N PHE A 52 3.34 -2.96 3.67
CA PHE A 52 4.63 -2.99 4.34
C PHE A 52 5.10 -4.43 4.61
N PRO A 53 6.42 -4.67 4.77
CA PRO A 53 6.97 -6.00 5.04
C PRO A 53 6.43 -6.69 6.30
N ASP A 54 5.90 -5.94 7.26
CA ASP A 54 5.29 -6.46 8.48
C ASP A 54 3.85 -6.96 8.29
N GLY A 55 3.28 -6.82 7.07
CA GLY A 55 1.92 -7.22 6.77
C GLY A 55 0.88 -6.13 7.04
N GLU A 56 1.28 -4.93 7.40
CA GLU A 56 0.37 -3.78 7.53
C GLU A 56 0.20 -3.02 6.21
N TRP A 57 -0.79 -2.14 6.19
CA TRP A 57 -1.14 -1.33 5.02
C TRP A 57 -1.61 0.07 5.43
N GLU A 58 -1.48 1.02 4.52
CA GLU A 58 -1.88 2.41 4.69
C GLU A 58 -2.46 2.99 3.40
N VAL A 59 -3.43 3.90 3.53
CA VAL A 59 -3.86 4.77 2.43
C VAL A 59 -3.36 6.18 2.73
N SER A 60 -2.48 6.68 1.87
CA SER A 60 -1.85 7.99 2.05
C SER A 60 -1.55 8.63 0.69
N LYS A 61 -1.14 9.90 0.70
CA LYS A 61 -0.66 10.58 -0.50
C LYS A 61 0.73 10.06 -0.89
N PRO A 62 1.09 10.10 -2.18
CA PRO A 62 2.45 9.81 -2.61
C PRO A 62 3.47 10.70 -1.90
N ALA A 63 4.69 10.19 -1.76
CA ALA A 63 5.80 10.97 -1.23
C ALA A 63 6.09 12.18 -2.14
N ASP A 64 6.41 13.32 -1.52
CA ASP A 64 6.78 14.54 -2.24
C ASP A 64 8.23 14.49 -2.79
N GLU A 65 9.03 13.49 -2.38
CA GLU A 65 10.43 13.33 -2.79
C GLU A 65 10.57 12.82 -4.24
N ILE A 66 11.50 13.42 -4.98
CA ILE A 66 11.84 13.06 -6.36
C ILE A 66 13.36 12.86 -6.46
N PRO A 67 13.87 11.66 -6.80
CA PRO A 67 13.16 10.39 -7.00
C PRO A 67 12.87 9.67 -5.67
N SER A 68 11.81 8.87 -5.65
CA SER A 68 11.53 7.95 -4.53
C SER A 68 12.55 6.79 -4.50
N GLU A 69 12.83 6.26 -3.30
CA GLU A 69 13.72 5.10 -3.13
C GLU A 69 13.07 3.78 -3.61
N LEU A 70 11.75 3.67 -3.44
CA LEU A 70 10.96 2.51 -3.86
C LEU A 70 10.05 2.87 -5.04
N PRO A 71 9.66 1.90 -5.88
CA PRO A 71 8.68 2.15 -6.94
C PRO A 71 7.37 2.68 -6.35
N GLU A 72 6.86 3.78 -6.92
CA GLU A 72 5.60 4.38 -6.49
C GLU A 72 4.40 3.49 -6.87
N PRO A 73 3.42 3.30 -5.97
CA PRO A 73 2.18 2.59 -6.27
C PRO A 73 1.25 3.40 -7.21
N CYS A 74 0.12 2.79 -7.57
CA CYS A 74 -0.88 3.45 -8.42
C CYS A 74 -1.48 4.69 -7.73
N LEU A 75 -1.45 5.82 -8.43
CA LEU A 75 -1.98 7.11 -7.99
C LEU A 75 -3.48 7.23 -8.27
N GLY A 76 -4.23 7.81 -7.33
CA GLY A 76 -5.63 8.19 -7.55
C GLY A 76 -6.61 7.03 -7.46
N ILE A 77 -6.29 6.00 -6.65
CA ILE A 77 -7.18 4.84 -6.44
C ILE A 77 -8.56 5.23 -5.88
N ASN A 78 -8.66 6.42 -5.26
CA ASN A 78 -9.87 6.95 -4.69
C ASN A 78 -10.84 7.57 -5.71
N PHE A 79 -10.43 7.83 -6.95
CA PHE A 79 -11.25 8.55 -7.93
C PHE A 79 -12.44 7.73 -8.44
N SER A 80 -12.26 6.41 -8.57
CA SER A 80 -13.30 5.52 -9.08
C SER A 80 -14.28 5.03 -8.00
N ARG A 81 -14.07 5.39 -6.73
CA ARG A 81 -14.84 4.84 -5.59
C ARG A 81 -16.36 4.96 -5.77
N GLU A 82 -16.83 6.10 -6.27
CA GLU A 82 -18.26 6.40 -6.40
C GLU A 82 -18.83 6.05 -7.77
N GLY A 83 -17.96 5.78 -8.76
CA GLY A 83 -18.34 5.57 -10.16
C GLY A 83 -18.36 4.11 -10.62
N MET A 84 -17.87 3.17 -9.80
CA MET A 84 -17.76 1.74 -10.11
C MET A 84 -18.26 0.88 -8.96
N SER A 85 -18.64 -0.37 -9.25
CA SER A 85 -18.97 -1.34 -8.20
C SER A 85 -17.75 -1.58 -7.32
N SER A 86 -17.94 -1.77 -6.01
CA SER A 86 -16.84 -2.10 -5.08
C SER A 86 -16.04 -3.36 -5.42
N LYS A 87 -16.52 -4.19 -6.36
CA LYS A 87 -15.85 -5.42 -6.83
C LYS A 87 -15.15 -5.27 -8.19
N ASP A 88 -15.45 -4.18 -8.91
CA ASP A 88 -14.88 -3.90 -10.23
C ASP A 88 -13.57 -3.12 -10.07
#